data_AF-A0A914YJF9-F1
#
_entry.id   AF-A0A914YJF9-F1
#
_cell.length_a   1.000
_cell.length_b   1.000
_cell.length_c   1.000
_cell.angle_alpha   90.00
_cell.angle_beta   90.00
_cell.angle_gamma   90.00
#
_symmetry.space_group_name_H-M   'P 1'
#
loop_
_entity.id
_entity.type
_entity.pdbx_description
1 polymer ?
#
loop_
_entity_poly.entity_id
_entity_poly.type
_entity_poly.pdbx_seq_one_letter_code
_entity_poly.pdbx_strand_id
1 'polypeptide(L)'
;MIMLIFLKNWNVSQFNIYLEKLMVHVIKRAKSVRVHALIMDQMLRKMWYKTEKQRTLMLRDKKLKAIFLDIKLKYRMAESDMPDYESFKDLAAKSYLKSWNKINPKMLLKLEEFLMKDVTK
;
A
#
# COMPACT_ATOMS: atom_id res chain seq x y z
N MET A 1 2.12 -27.83 3.78
CA MET A 1 1.92 -29.03 4.62
C MET A 1 2.50 -28.90 6.04
N ILE A 2 3.44 -27.98 6.31
CA ILE A 2 4.01 -27.78 7.67
C ILE A 2 3.08 -26.98 8.62
N MET A 3 2.27 -26.05 8.09
CA MET A 3 1.33 -25.24 8.89
C MET A 3 0.23 -26.06 9.59
N LEU A 4 -0.19 -27.18 8.99
CA LEU A 4 -1.29 -28.02 9.51
C LEU A 4 -0.90 -28.86 10.73
N ILE A 5 0.40 -29.12 10.94
CA ILE A 5 0.89 -29.92 12.07
C ILE A 5 1.01 -29.05 13.34
N PHE A 6 1.31 -27.75 13.19
CA PHE A 6 1.51 -26.83 14.32
C PHE A 6 0.22 -26.40 15.03
N LEU A 7 -0.92 -26.40 14.34
CA LEU A 7 -2.20 -25.94 14.90
C LEU A 7 -2.88 -26.98 15.82
N LYS A 8 -2.49 -28.25 15.77
CA LYS A 8 -3.18 -29.34 16.49
C LYS A 8 -3.05 -29.29 18.02
N ASN A 9 -2.09 -28.54 18.56
CA ASN A 9 -1.76 -28.52 19.99
C ASN A 9 -2.03 -27.17 20.68
N TRP A 10 -2.68 -26.23 20.00
CA TRP A 10 -2.94 -24.91 20.55
C TRP A 10 -4.22 -24.90 21.38
N ASN A 11 -4.16 -24.31 22.57
CA ASN A 11 -5.37 -24.00 23.31
C ASN A 11 -6.06 -22.75 22.72
N VAL A 12 -7.33 -22.55 23.07
CA VAL A 12 -8.17 -21.45 22.54
C VAL A 12 -7.52 -20.08 22.77
N SER A 13 -6.85 -19.89 23.92
CA SER A 13 -6.19 -18.62 24.25
C SER A 13 -5.00 -18.33 23.32
N GLN A 14 -4.13 -19.32 23.08
CA GLN A 14 -3.01 -19.18 22.16
C GLN A 14 -3.51 -18.86 20.75
N PHE A 15 -4.54 -19.56 20.28
CA PHE A 15 -5.11 -19.37 18.96
C PHE A 15 -5.67 -17.95 18.77
N ASN A 16 -6.41 -17.44 19.76
CA ASN A 16 -6.93 -16.08 19.73
C ASN A 16 -5.81 -15.03 19.66
N ILE A 17 -4.74 -15.18 20.44
CA ILE A 17 -3.58 -14.27 20.40
C ILE A 17 -2.92 -14.25 19.02
N TYR A 18 -2.82 -15.39 18.34
CA TYR A 18 -2.29 -15.44 16.99
C TYR A 18 -3.21 -14.78 15.97
N LEU A 19 -4.52 -15.01 16.07
CA LEU A 19 -5.50 -14.35 15.20
C LEU A 19 -5.45 -12.83 15.37
N GLU A 20 -5.38 -12.32 16.59
CA GLU A 20 -5.23 -10.89 16.86
C GLU A 20 -3.97 -10.32 16.20
N LYS A 21 -2.82 -10.99 16.37
CA LYS A 21 -1.56 -10.57 15.72
C LYS A 21 -1.67 -10.60 14.20
N LEU A 22 -2.24 -11.67 13.66
CA LEU A 22 -2.45 -11.83 12.22
C LEU A 22 -3.31 -10.69 11.67
N MET A 23 -4.41 -10.36 12.35
CA MET A 23 -5.28 -9.25 11.98
C MET A 23 -4.53 -7.93 11.96
N VAL A 24 -3.72 -7.63 12.99
CA VAL A 24 -2.86 -6.43 13.00
C VAL A 24 -1.94 -6.37 11.78
N HIS A 25 -1.33 -7.50 11.38
CA HIS A 25 -0.50 -7.54 10.18
C HIS A 25 -1.29 -7.31 8.89
N VAL A 26 -2.50 -7.90 8.77
CA VAL A 26 -3.38 -7.69 7.62
C VAL A 26 -3.77 -6.21 7.51
N ILE A 27 -4.13 -5.56 8.62
CA ILE A 27 -4.50 -4.14 8.65
C ILE A 27 -3.33 -3.26 8.21
N LYS A 28 -2.13 -3.49 8.77
CA LYS A 28 -0.92 -2.77 8.38
C LYS A 28 -0.63 -2.93 6.89
N ARG A 29 -0.80 -4.14 6.36
CA ARG A 29 -0.61 -4.41 4.94
C ARG A 29 -1.65 -3.72 4.07
N ALA A 30 -2.92 -3.76 4.45
CA ALA A 30 -4.02 -3.10 3.75
C ALA A 30 -3.81 -1.58 3.68
N LYS A 31 -3.39 -0.95 4.78
CA LYS A 31 -3.01 0.47 4.81
C LYS A 31 -1.84 0.75 3.86
N SER A 32 -0.77 -0.04 3.92
CA SER A 32 0.40 0.10 3.05
C SER A 32 0.04 -0.02 1.56
N VAL A 33 -0.82 -0.98 1.20
CA VAL A 33 -1.32 -1.15 -0.17
C VAL A 33 -2.13 0.08 -0.61
N ARG A 34 -2.98 0.63 0.26
CA ARG A 34 -3.74 1.86 -0.03
C ARG A 34 -2.81 3.01 -0.39
N VAL A 35 -1.81 3.27 0.45
CA VAL A 35 -0.87 4.39 0.23
C VAL A 35 -0.06 4.19 -1.05
N HIS A 36 0.47 2.97 -1.25
CA HIS A 36 1.19 2.62 -2.47
C HIS A 36 0.35 2.87 -3.73
N ALA A 37 -0.90 2.40 -3.74
CA ALA A 37 -1.81 2.59 -4.85
C ALA A 37 -2.07 4.08 -5.13
N LEU A 38 -2.30 4.89 -4.08
CA LEU A 38 -2.54 6.33 -4.19
C LEU A 38 -1.36 7.08 -4.83
N ILE A 39 -0.12 6.76 -4.42
CA ILE A 39 1.09 7.36 -4.97
C ILE A 39 1.22 7.00 -6.46
N MET A 40 1.06 5.70 -6.79
CA MET A 40 1.16 5.21 -8.17
C MET A 40 0.09 5.82 -9.09
N ASP A 41 -1.14 5.96 -8.59
CA ASP A 41 -2.24 6.60 -9.32
C ASP A 41 -1.96 8.08 -9.59
N GLN A 42 -1.46 8.81 -8.59
CA GLN A 42 -1.05 10.21 -8.77
C GLN A 42 0.08 10.36 -9.78
N MET A 43 1.09 9.48 -9.75
CA MET A 43 2.14 9.44 -10.75
C MET A 43 1.55 9.24 -12.15
N LEU A 44 0.68 8.24 -12.32
CA LEU A 44 0.05 7.93 -13.60
C LEU A 44 -0.88 9.04 -14.11
N ARG A 45 -1.57 9.78 -13.22
CA ARG A 45 -2.42 10.93 -13.61
C ARG A 45 -1.61 12.12 -14.10
N LYS A 46 -0.39 12.30 -13.60
CA LYS A 46 0.54 13.35 -14.03
C LYS A 46 1.35 12.97 -15.28
N MET A 47 1.33 11.70 -15.67
CA MET A 47 1.88 11.21 -16.94
C MET A 47 0.84 11.38 -18.06
N TRP A 48 1.29 11.89 -19.21
CA TRP A 48 0.48 11.97 -20.42
C TRP A 48 0.49 10.62 -21.16
N TYR A 49 1.64 9.93 -21.14
CA TYR A 49 1.85 8.64 -21.78
C TYR A 49 2.75 7.75 -20.91
N LYS A 50 2.44 6.45 -20.81
CA LYS A 50 3.25 5.47 -20.06
C LYS A 50 4.57 5.17 -20.80
N THR A 51 5.53 6.09 -20.68
CA THR A 51 6.86 5.99 -21.28
C THR A 51 7.94 6.02 -20.22
N GLU A 52 9.08 5.42 -20.54
CA GLU A 52 10.22 5.34 -19.64
C GLU A 52 10.72 6.74 -19.23
N LYS A 53 10.80 7.66 -20.20
CA LYS A 53 11.19 9.05 -19.96
C LYS A 53 10.28 9.75 -18.94
N GLN A 54 8.97 9.53 -19.03
CA GLN A 54 8.02 10.13 -18.08
C GLN A 54 8.10 9.49 -16.70
N ARG A 55 8.35 8.18 -16.61
CA ARG A 55 8.62 7.51 -15.34
C ARG A 55 9.83 8.10 -14.65
N THR A 56 10.97 8.18 -15.34
CA THR A 56 12.20 8.78 -14.79
C THR A 56 11.98 10.23 -14.37
N LEU A 57 11.18 10.99 -15.11
CA LEU A 57 10.80 12.35 -14.73
C LEU A 57 9.97 12.39 -13.43
N MET A 58 8.99 11.49 -13.27
CA MET A 58 8.18 11.41 -12.05
C MET A 58 8.98 10.96 -10.83
N LEU A 59 10.01 10.13 -11.03
CA LEU A 59 10.91 9.63 -9.99
C LEU A 59 12.02 10.63 -9.59
N ARG A 60 12.11 11.80 -10.24
CA ARG A 60 13.00 12.87 -9.78
C ARG A 60 12.55 13.39 -8.42
N ASP A 61 13.51 13.73 -7.57
CA ASP A 61 13.23 13.99 -6.16
C ASP A 61 12.19 15.07 -5.92
N LYS A 62 12.30 16.20 -6.64
CA LYS A 62 11.34 17.29 -6.53
C LYS A 62 9.91 16.85 -6.82
N LYS A 63 9.69 16.00 -7.82
CA LYS A 63 8.35 15.56 -8.23
C LYS A 63 7.81 14.47 -7.31
N LEU A 64 8.64 13.47 -6.98
CA LEU A 64 8.22 12.37 -6.13
C LEU A 64 7.92 12.84 -4.72
N LYS A 65 8.77 13.69 -4.12
CA LYS A 65 8.51 14.31 -2.81
C LYS A 65 7.24 15.16 -2.81
N ALA A 66 6.97 15.90 -3.88
CA ALA A 66 5.74 16.66 -4.01
C ALA A 66 4.49 15.75 -4.05
N ILE A 67 4.56 14.61 -4.74
CA ILE A 67 3.47 13.61 -4.75
C ILE A 67 3.27 13.02 -3.34
N PHE A 68 4.35 12.64 -2.66
CA PHE A 68 4.28 12.11 -1.30
C PHE A 68 3.63 13.11 -0.34
N LEU A 69 4.03 14.38 -0.42
CA LEU A 69 3.47 15.45 0.40
C LEU A 69 1.98 15.69 0.10
N ASP A 70 1.61 15.77 -1.18
CA ASP A 70 0.20 15.96 -1.59
C ASP A 70 -0.68 14.82 -1.09
N ILE A 71 -0.22 13.57 -1.24
CA ILE A 71 -0.90 12.38 -0.73
C ILE A 71 -1.01 12.41 0.80
N LYS A 72 0.08 12.74 1.50
CA LYS A 72 0.09 12.84 2.97
C LYS A 72 -0.93 13.86 3.47
N LEU A 73 -0.96 15.05 2.88
CA LEU A 73 -1.87 16.13 3.26
C LEU A 73 -3.33 15.80 2.91
N LYS A 74 -3.58 15.36 1.67
CA LYS A 74 -4.92 15.07 1.17
C LYS A 74 -5.63 13.98 1.98
N TYR A 75 -4.90 12.95 2.39
CA TYR A 75 -5.46 11.81 3.12
C TYR A 75 -5.16 11.84 4.63
N ARG A 76 -4.60 12.95 5.15
CA ARG A 76 -4.26 13.16 6.58
C ARG A 76 -3.45 12.01 7.17
N MET A 77 -2.42 11.57 6.46
CA MET A 77 -1.64 10.39 6.84
C MET A 77 -0.48 10.73 7.76
N ALA A 78 -0.21 9.85 8.72
CA ALA A 78 0.98 9.95 9.57
C ALA A 78 2.23 9.59 8.77
N GLU A 79 3.40 10.08 9.21
CA GLU A 79 4.68 9.75 8.57
C GLU A 79 4.95 8.23 8.60
N SER A 80 4.57 7.57 9.69
CA SER A 80 4.73 6.11 9.87
C SER A 80 3.90 5.27 8.90
N ASP A 81 2.85 5.85 8.30
CA ASP A 81 2.00 5.16 7.32
C ASP A 81 2.53 5.34 5.88
N MET A 82 3.48 6.26 5.67
CA MET A 82 4.10 6.49 4.37
C MET A 82 5.16 5.42 4.09
N PRO A 83 5.31 4.98 2.83
CA PRO A 83 6.40 4.09 2.46
C PRO A 83 7.74 4.79 2.59
N ASP A 84 8.80 4.02 2.85
CA ASP A 84 10.16 4.55 2.77
C ASP A 84 10.43 5.13 1.37
N TYR A 85 10.88 6.37 1.35
CA TYR A 85 10.98 7.16 0.13
C TYR A 85 12.02 6.59 -0.84
N GLU A 86 13.22 6.27 -0.35
CA GLU A 86 14.31 5.78 -1.20
C GLU A 86 14.01 4.37 -1.72
N SER A 87 13.49 3.49 -0.85
CA SER A 87 13.06 2.15 -1.24
C SER A 87 11.95 2.19 -2.29
N PHE A 88 10.94 3.05 -2.10
CA PHE A 88 9.87 3.22 -3.09
C PHE A 88 10.43 3.68 -4.45
N LYS A 89 11.32 4.68 -4.44
CA LYS A 89 11.91 5.24 -5.65
C LYS A 89 12.71 4.20 -6.44
N ASP A 90 13.55 3.42 -5.76
CA ASP A 90 14.35 2.35 -6.37
C ASP A 90 13.48 1.24 -6.97
N LEU A 91 12.49 0.75 -6.20
CA LEU A 91 11.59 -0.30 -6.66
C LEU A 91 10.71 0.17 -7.83
N ALA A 92 10.22 1.40 -7.77
CA ALA A 92 9.44 1.98 -8.87
C ALA A 92 10.27 2.11 -10.16
N ALA A 93 11.56 2.48 -10.04
CA ALA A 93 12.48 2.54 -11.18
C ALA A 93 12.72 1.18 -11.82
N LYS A 94 12.73 0.10 -11.03
CA LYS A 94 12.97 -1.28 -11.52
C LYS A 94 11.69 -1.98 -12.01
N SER A 95 10.52 -1.48 -11.65
CA SER A 95 9.24 -2.12 -11.96
C SER A 95 8.88 -2.08 -13.45
N TYR A 96 7.93 -2.92 -13.88
CA TYR A 96 7.48 -2.93 -15.28
C TYR A 96 6.39 -1.87 -15.53
N LEU A 97 6.72 -0.77 -16.22
CA LEU A 97 5.80 0.36 -16.39
C LEU A 97 4.46 0.00 -17.05
N LYS A 98 4.44 -0.96 -17.98
CA LYS A 98 3.19 -1.32 -18.68
C LYS A 98 2.16 -1.97 -17.75
N SER A 99 2.59 -2.61 -16.65
CA SER A 99 1.67 -3.18 -15.66
C SER A 99 1.13 -2.17 -14.66
N TRP A 100 1.60 -0.92 -14.68
CA TRP A 100 1.09 0.11 -13.79
C TRP A 100 -0.34 0.48 -14.17
N ASN A 101 -1.26 0.43 -13.21
CA ASN A 101 -2.67 0.73 -13.45
C ASN A 101 -3.12 1.90 -12.60
N LYS A 102 -4.02 2.72 -13.16
CA LYS A 102 -4.76 3.70 -12.36
C LYS A 102 -5.63 2.95 -11.36
N ILE A 103 -5.90 3.57 -10.21
CA ILE A 103 -6.78 2.97 -9.21
C ILE A 103 -8.17 2.75 -9.82
N ASN A 104 -8.71 1.56 -9.60
CA ASN A 104 -10.13 1.31 -9.76
C ASN A 104 -10.88 1.85 -8.52
N PRO A 105 -11.76 2.87 -8.67
CA PRO A 105 -12.45 3.48 -7.53
C PRO A 105 -13.27 2.46 -6.73
N LYS A 106 -13.88 1.47 -7.39
CA LYS A 106 -14.66 0.43 -6.71
C LYS A 106 -13.80 -0.44 -5.80
N MET A 107 -12.55 -0.72 -6.20
CA MET A 107 -11.62 -1.50 -5.37
C MET A 107 -11.09 -0.68 -4.19
N LEU A 108 -10.84 0.61 -4.39
CA LEU A 108 -10.42 1.50 -3.30
C LEU A 108 -11.53 1.62 -2.24
N LEU A 109 -12.79 1.79 -2.66
CA LEU A 109 -13.92 1.84 -1.74
C LEU A 109 -14.07 0.56 -0.90
N LYS A 110 -13.89 -0.62 -1.52
CA LYS A 110 -13.90 -1.89 -0.78
C LYS A 110 -12.77 -1.98 0.25
N LEU A 111 -11.58 -1.49 -0.09
CA LEU A 111 -10.45 -1.45 0.84
C LEU A 111 -10.69 -0.48 2.00
N GLU A 112 -11.33 0.66 1.73
CA GLU A 112 -11.72 1.63 2.76
C GLU A 112 -12.81 1.09 3.67
N GLU A 113 -13.81 0.41 3.12
CA GLU A 113 -14.85 -0.27 3.89
C GLU A 113 -14.26 -1.34 4.82
N PHE A 114 -13.36 -2.17 4.31
CA PHE A 114 -12.64 -3.14 5.13
C PHE A 114 -11.91 -2.49 6.31
N LEU A 115 -11.17 -1.40 6.05
CA LEU A 115 -10.40 -0.70 7.07
C LEU A 115 -11.26 0.05 8.10
N MET A 116 -12.47 0.50 7.73
CA MET A 116 -13.32 1.34 8.58
C MET A 116 -14.45 0.60 9.28
N LYS A 117 -14.95 -0.51 8.70
CA LYS A 117 -16.13 -1.22 9.21
C LYS A 117 -15.85 -2.65 9.61
N ASP A 118 -15.08 -3.39 8.81
CA ASP A 118 -14.92 -4.84 9.01
C ASP A 118 -13.89 -5.17 10.10
N VAL A 119 -12.89 -4.30 10.25
CA VAL A 119 -11.77 -4.49 11.18
C VAL A 119 -11.99 -3.82 12.54
N THR A 120 -12.72 -2.71 12.56
CA THR A 120 -12.95 -1.87 13.74
C THR A 120 -14.08 -2.39 14.64
N LYS A 121 -14.65 -3.55 14.32
CA LYS A 121 -15.69 -4.24 15.08
C LYS A 121 -15.12 -5.39 15.90
#